data_AF-A0AAU1SES9-F1
#
_entry.id   AF-A0AAU1SES9-F1
#
_cell.length_a   1.000
_cell.length_b   1.000
_cell.length_c   1.000
_cell.angle_alpha   90.00
_cell.angle_beta   90.00
_cell.angle_gamma   90.00
#
_symmetry.space_group_name_H-M   'P 1'
#
loop_
_entity.id
_entity.type
_entity.pdbx_description
1 polymer ?
#
loop_
_entity_poly.entity_id
_entity_poly.type
_entity_poly.pdbx_seq_one_letter_code
_entity_poly.pdbx_strand_id
1 'polypeptide(L)'
;MKWNLRWVAAKRDIWRPSDLKTAFEEVGFTPSLSKVCALWSAKPLTVRLDDLDMICAALQCTVADLLEAEALAAGGDVGQRPQAVGEQPRAGSGRRPVPKQTDQGGVRRLPPN
;
A
#
# COMPACT_ATOMS: atom_id res chain seq x y z
N MET A 1 0.20 5.09 8.84
CA MET A 1 0.82 6.29 9.42
C MET A 1 1.71 5.83 10.56
N LYS A 2 3.01 5.99 10.41
CA LYS A 2 4.02 5.56 11.36
C LYS A 2 4.49 6.73 12.21
N TRP A 3 4.74 6.46 13.48
CA TRP A 3 5.15 7.45 14.48
C TRP A 3 6.62 7.23 14.85
N ASN A 4 7.48 8.16 14.43
CA ASN A 4 8.95 8.01 14.50
C ASN A 4 9.59 8.79 15.67
N LEU A 5 8.81 9.21 16.67
CA LEU A 5 9.27 10.09 17.75
C LEU A 5 10.57 9.62 18.42
N ARG A 6 10.68 8.33 18.76
CA ARG A 6 11.87 7.77 19.42
C ARG A 6 13.13 7.90 18.55
N TRP A 7 12.98 7.73 17.24
CA TRP A 7 14.11 7.82 16.31
C TRP A 7 14.55 9.26 16.11
N VAL A 8 13.58 10.18 15.99
CA VAL A 8 13.86 11.63 15.93
C VAL A 8 14.50 12.13 17.23
N ALA A 9 14.00 11.67 18.38
CA ALA A 9 14.58 11.99 19.69
C ALA A 9 16.03 11.46 19.81
N ALA A 10 16.30 10.24 19.36
CA ALA A 10 17.66 9.68 19.36
C ALA A 10 18.64 10.48 18.50
N LYS A 11 18.20 11.07 17.37
CA LYS A 11 19.05 11.99 16.57
C LYS A 11 19.47 13.25 17.33
N ARG A 12 18.74 13.61 18.39
CA ARG A 12 18.99 14.73 19.29
C ARG A 12 19.65 14.30 20.60
N ASP A 13 20.15 13.07 20.67
CA ASP A 13 20.73 12.45 21.87
C ASP A 13 19.75 12.34 23.06
N ILE A 14 18.44 12.30 22.77
CA ILE A 14 17.39 12.11 23.78
C ILE A 14 17.01 10.63 23.82
N TRP A 15 17.29 10.00 24.96
CA TRP A 15 17.09 8.55 25.15
C TRP A 15 15.97 8.20 26.12
N ARG A 16 15.49 9.16 26.92
CA ARG A 16 14.47 8.94 27.95
C ARG A 16 13.29 9.90 27.79
N PRO A 17 12.06 9.49 28.16
CA PRO A 17 10.89 10.36 28.13
C PRO A 17 11.00 11.58 29.05
N SER A 18 11.76 11.47 30.15
CA SER A 18 12.06 12.59 31.05
C SER A 18 12.82 13.69 30.34
N ASP A 19 13.83 13.31 29.55
CA ASP A 19 14.72 14.24 28.85
C ASP A 19 13.96 14.89 27.68
N LEU A 20 13.08 14.12 27.02
CA LEU A 20 12.16 14.65 26.03
C LEU A 20 11.21 15.69 26.63
N LYS A 21 10.71 15.45 27.85
CA LYS A 21 9.85 16.42 28.55
C LYS A 21 10.62 17.72 28.81
N THR A 22 11.88 17.64 29.23
CA THR A 22 12.72 18.84 29.42
C THR A 22 12.89 19.61 28.12
N ALA A 23 13.16 18.94 27.00
CA ALA A 23 13.24 19.58 25.68
C ALA A 23 11.92 20.27 25.26
N PHE A 24 10.76 19.69 25.61
CA PHE A 24 9.46 20.32 25.37
C PHE A 24 9.26 21.58 26.21
N GLU A 25 9.72 21.59 27.47
CA GLU A 25 9.58 22.75 28.35
C GLU A 25 10.40 23.95 27.86
N GLU A 26 11.54 23.72 27.21
CA GLU A 26 12.38 24.77 26.61
C GLU A 26 11.67 25.57 25.52
N VAL A 27 10.71 24.96 24.81
CA VAL A 27 9.90 25.63 23.78
C VAL A 27 8.53 26.11 24.31
N GLY A 28 8.30 26.01 25.62
CA GLY A 28 7.02 26.39 26.24
C GLY A 28 5.91 25.35 26.10
N PHE A 29 6.22 24.13 25.66
CA PHE A 29 5.28 23.02 25.63
C PHE A 29 5.40 22.19 26.91
N THR A 30 4.41 22.29 27.80
CA THR A 30 4.46 21.66 29.13
C THR A 30 3.43 20.53 29.29
N PRO A 31 3.50 19.43 28.49
CA PRO A 31 2.63 18.28 28.70
C PRO A 31 2.96 17.54 30.00
N SER A 32 1.98 16.82 30.55
CA SER A 32 2.23 15.93 31.69
C SER A 32 3.20 14.81 31.32
N LEU A 33 3.99 14.33 32.29
CA LEU A 33 4.92 13.22 32.06
C LEU A 33 4.21 11.98 31.51
N SER A 34 2.99 11.69 31.99
CA SER A 34 2.17 10.59 31.47
C SER A 34 1.85 10.75 29.97
N LYS A 35 1.57 11.97 29.50
CA LYS A 35 1.34 12.25 28.07
C LYS A 35 2.63 12.04 27.27
N VAL A 36 3.77 12.48 27.78
CA VAL A 36 5.07 12.26 27.11
C VAL A 36 5.41 10.78 27.03
N CYS A 37 5.22 10.02 28.11
CA CYS A 37 5.42 8.57 28.10
C CYS A 37 4.48 7.84 27.13
N ALA A 38 3.23 8.27 27.02
CA ALA A 38 2.27 7.73 26.06
C ALA A 38 2.73 7.99 24.61
N LEU A 39 3.13 9.23 24.31
CA LEU A 39 3.69 9.60 23.00
C LEU A 39 4.99 8.84 22.70
N TRP A 40 5.83 8.60 23.70
CA TRP A 40 7.07 7.85 23.54
C TRP A 40 6.83 6.37 23.21
N SER A 41 5.80 5.78 23.81
CA SER A 41 5.58 4.33 23.76
C SER A 41 4.73 3.91 22.56
N ALA A 42 3.80 4.76 22.10
CA ALA A 42 2.84 4.40 21.08
C ALA A 42 2.48 5.57 20.16
N LYS A 43 1.96 5.24 18.98
CA LYS A 43 1.37 6.22 18.06
C LYS A 43 0.10 6.82 18.67
N PRO A 44 -0.02 8.15 18.79
CA PRO A 44 -1.26 8.77 19.26
C PRO A 44 -2.42 8.52 18.28
N LEU A 45 -3.63 8.41 18.83
CA LEU A 45 -4.87 8.39 18.04
C LEU A 45 -5.18 9.77 17.45
N THR A 46 -5.00 10.81 18.26
CA THR A 46 -5.18 12.20 17.89
C THR A 46 -4.01 13.02 18.42
N VAL A 47 -3.59 14.01 17.64
CA VAL A 47 -2.61 15.01 18.06
C VAL A 47 -3.04 16.35 17.48
N ARG A 48 -2.93 17.42 18.28
CA ARG A 48 -3.24 18.76 17.80
C ARG A 48 -2.12 19.25 16.90
N LEU A 49 -2.45 20.04 15.88
CA LEU A 49 -1.45 20.62 14.98
C LEU A 49 -0.50 21.54 15.75
N ASP A 50 -1.02 22.36 16.68
CA ASP A 50 -0.21 23.20 17.56
C ASP A 50 0.81 22.38 18.39
N ASP A 51 0.37 21.25 18.97
CA ASP A 51 1.24 20.34 19.72
C ASP A 51 2.33 19.77 18.79
N LEU A 52 2.00 19.49 17.53
CA LEU A 52 2.91 18.91 16.55
C LEU A 52 4.00 19.90 16.14
N ASP A 53 3.64 21.17 15.93
CA ASP A 53 4.59 22.26 15.67
C ASP A 53 5.55 22.45 16.84
N MET A 54 5.03 22.42 18.08
CA MET A 54 5.86 22.51 19.29
C MET A 54 6.81 21.32 19.46
N ILE A 55 6.34 20.09 19.18
CA ILE A 55 7.18 18.89 19.21
C ILE A 55 8.30 18.99 18.17
N CYS A 56 7.97 19.46 16.96
CA CYS A 56 8.95 19.66 15.90
C CYS A 56 9.96 20.77 16.23
N ALA A 57 9.52 21.85 16.89
CA ALA A 57 10.39 22.92 17.37
C ALA A 57 11.37 22.41 18.45
N ALA A 58 10.90 21.62 19.41
CA ALA A 58 11.75 21.05 20.47
C ALA A 58 12.79 20.06 19.94
N LEU A 59 12.38 19.21 19.00
CA LEU A 59 13.25 18.19 18.39
C LEU A 59 14.02 18.71 17.17
N GLN A 60 13.82 19.99 16.83
CA GLN A 60 14.26 20.65 15.60
C GLN A 60 14.18 19.71 14.37
N CYS A 61 13.00 19.13 14.14
CA CYS A 61 12.71 18.20 13.05
C CYS A 61 11.56 18.70 12.19
N THR A 62 11.29 18.03 11.08
CA THR A 62 10.09 18.29 10.27
C THR A 62 8.94 17.35 10.65
N VAL A 63 7.71 17.73 10.29
CA VAL A 63 6.53 16.87 10.43
C VAL A 63 6.71 15.54 9.70
N ALA A 64 7.39 15.53 8.55
CA ALA A 64 7.64 14.33 7.75
C ALA A 64 8.64 13.36 8.43
N ASP A 65 9.57 13.87 9.22
CA ASP A 65 10.47 13.02 10.02
C ASP A 65 9.70 12.32 11.16
N LEU A 66 8.68 13.00 11.69
CA LEU A 66 7.90 12.55 12.84
C LEU A 66 6.74 11.62 12.44
N LEU A 67 6.03 11.97 11.38
CA LEU A 67 4.89 11.25 10.81
C LEU A 67 5.19 10.79 9.39
N GLU A 68 5.38 9.48 9.25
CA GLU A 68 5.65 8.86 7.96
C GLU A 68 4.36 8.22 7.41
N ALA A 69 3.96 8.61 6.20
CA ALA A 69 2.82 8.03 5.53
C ALA A 69 3.15 6.59 5.12
N GLU A 70 2.31 5.65 5.58
CA GLU A 70 2.41 4.27 5.11
C GLU A 70 1.52 4.14 3.88
N ALA A 71 2.07 3.54 2.82
CA ALA A 71 1.28 3.20 1.65
C ALA A 71 0.12 2.31 2.11
N LEU A 72 -1.10 2.81 1.96
CA LEU A 72 -2.27 1.96 2.04
C LEU A 72 -2.10 0.95 0.90
N ALA A 73 -2.07 -0.34 1.23
CA ALA A 73 -2.10 -1.38 0.20
C ALA A 73 -3.28 -1.01 -0.71
N ALA A 74 -2.96 -0.58 -1.94
CA ALA A 74 -3.98 -0.28 -2.90
C ALA A 74 -4.80 -1.55 -3.02
N GLY A 75 -6.07 -1.49 -2.60
CA GLY A 75 -7.04 -2.53 -2.88
C GLY A 75 -7.14 -2.64 -4.39
N GLY A 76 -6.32 -3.50 -4.95
CA GLY A 76 -5.98 -3.53 -6.35
C GLY A 76 -5.41 -4.90 -6.63
N ASP A 77 -6.34 -5.83 -6.83
CA ASP A 77 -6.20 -6.96 -7.73
C ASP A 77 -5.69 -6.43 -9.10
N VAL A 78 -4.41 -6.10 -9.17
CA VAL A 78 -3.72 -5.68 -10.39
C VAL A 78 -2.55 -6.63 -10.52
N GLY A 79 -2.84 -7.88 -10.90
CA GLY A 79 -1.76 -8.82 -11.22
C GLY A 79 -2.06 -10.30 -11.27
N GLN A 80 -3.25 -10.79 -10.93
CA GLN A 80 -3.64 -12.15 -11.32
C GLN A 80 -4.82 -12.06 -12.30
N ARG A 81 -4.51 -11.61 -13.52
CA ARG A 81 -5.29 -12.10 -14.67
C ARG A 81 -5.27 -13.63 -14.55
N PRO A 82 -6.41 -14.33 -14.40
CA PRO A 82 -6.40 -15.78 -14.48
C PRO A 82 -5.82 -16.13 -15.85
N GLN A 83 -4.62 -16.70 -15.84
CA GLN A 83 -4.01 -17.23 -17.04
C GLN A 83 -4.92 -18.37 -17.49
N ALA A 84 -5.63 -18.16 -18.61
CA ALA A 84 -6.48 -19.20 -19.16
C ALA A 84 -5.60 -20.43 -19.43
N VAL A 85 -5.98 -21.58 -18.85
CA VAL A 85 -5.31 -22.86 -19.09
C VAL A 85 -5.50 -23.21 -20.56
N GLY A 86 -4.52 -22.85 -21.39
CA GLY A 86 -4.58 -23.03 -22.84
C GLY A 86 -3.63 -22.14 -23.65
N GLU A 87 -3.06 -21.08 -23.06
CA GLU A 87 -2.13 -20.22 -23.81
C GLU A 87 -0.71 -20.84 -23.85
N GLN A 88 -0.53 -21.82 -24.74
CA GLN A 88 0.79 -22.21 -25.22
C GLN A 88 1.16 -21.40 -26.46
N PRO A 89 2.42 -20.90 -26.55
CA PRO A 89 2.89 -20.20 -27.73
C PRO A 89 2.88 -21.14 -28.93
N ARG A 90 2.46 -20.60 -30.08
CA ARG A 90 2.26 -21.28 -31.35
C ARG A 90 3.36 -22.33 -31.64
N ALA A 91 2.98 -23.60 -31.54
CA ALA A 91 3.63 -24.70 -32.22
C ALA A 91 2.54 -25.63 -32.77
N GLY A 92 2.36 -25.60 -34.10
CA GLY A 92 1.63 -26.60 -34.88
C GLY A 92 0.18 -26.87 -34.48
N SER A 93 -0.78 -26.08 -34.99
CA SER A 93 -2.19 -26.41 -34.88
C SER A 93 -2.51 -27.68 -35.69
N GLY A 94 -2.52 -28.82 -35.00
CA GLY A 94 -3.11 -30.07 -35.45
C GLY A 94 -4.55 -29.87 -35.91
N ARG A 95 -4.91 -30.64 -36.93
CA ARG A 95 -6.06 -30.49 -37.83
C ARG A 95 -7.41 -30.38 -37.11
N ARG A 96 -8.16 -29.30 -37.43
CA ARG A 96 -9.62 -29.25 -37.27
C ARG A 96 -10.26 -30.31 -38.18
N PRO A 97 -11.14 -31.20 -37.69
CA PRO A 97 -11.87 -32.12 -38.57
C PRO A 97 -12.80 -31.31 -39.48
N VAL A 98 -12.67 -31.49 -40.79
CA VAL A 98 -13.54 -30.88 -41.80
C VAL A 98 -14.54 -31.95 -42.24
N PRO A 99 -15.86 -31.67 -42.27
CA PRO A 99 -16.85 -32.63 -42.75
C PRO A 99 -16.60 -32.95 -44.23
N LYS A 100 -16.64 -34.24 -44.58
CA LYS A 100 -16.39 -34.77 -45.92
C LYS A 100 -17.55 -34.42 -46.85
N GLN A 101 -17.36 -33.48 -47.77
CA GLN A 101 -18.24 -33.30 -48.92
C GLN A 101 -18.03 -34.48 -49.88
N THR A 102 -19.00 -35.40 -49.93
CA THR A 102 -19.11 -36.38 -51.02
C THR A 102 -19.65 -35.68 -52.26
N ASP A 103 -18.75 -35.34 -53.18
CA ASP A 103 -19.09 -35.00 -54.56
C ASP A 103 -18.98 -36.28 -55.41
N GLN A 104 -20.10 -36.70 -56.00
CA GLN A 104 -20.22 -37.18 -57.40
C GLN A 104 -21.43 -38.10 -57.60
N GLY A 105 -22.31 -37.68 -58.51
CA GLY A 105 -22.98 -38.58 -59.44
C GLY A 105 -24.34 -39.15 -59.02
N GLY A 106 -25.41 -38.37 -59.18
CA GLY A 106 -26.77 -38.90 -59.10
C GLY A 106 -27.84 -37.91 -59.57
N VAL A 107 -28.08 -37.88 -60.88
CA VAL A 107 -29.13 -37.09 -61.53
C VAL A 107 -30.49 -37.46 -60.92
N ARG A 108 -31.08 -36.60 -60.06
CA ARG A 108 -32.50 -36.76 -59.69
C ARG A 108 -33.34 -36.05 -60.75
N ARG A 109 -33.92 -36.83 -61.66
CA ARG A 109 -34.96 -36.33 -62.57
C ARG A 109 -36.23 -36.07 -61.75
N LEU A 110 -36.84 -34.89 -61.92
CA LEU A 110 -38.20 -34.63 -61.47
C LEU A 110 -39.19 -35.35 -62.41
N PRO A 111 -40.30 -35.91 -61.89
CA PRO A 111 -41.39 -36.42 -62.73
C PRO A 111 -42.23 -35.25 -63.30
N PRO A 112 -42.81 -35.40 -64.50
CA PRO A 112 -43.54 -34.32 -65.15
C PRO A 112 -45.00 -34.26 -64.71
N ASN A 113 -45.45 -33.01 -64.53
CA ASN A 113 -46.81 -32.45 -64.44
C ASN A 113 -47.96 -33.33 -63.94
#